data_AF-A0A6L9XW83-F1
#
_entry.id   AF-A0A6L9XW83-F1
#
_cell.length_a   1.000
_cell.length_b   1.000
_cell.length_c   1.000
_cell.angle_alpha   90.00
_cell.angle_beta   90.00
_cell.angle_gamma   90.00
#
_symmetry.space_group_name_H-M   'P 1'
#
loop_
_entity.id
_entity.type
_entity.pdbx_description
1 polymer ?
#
loop_
_entity_poly.entity_id
_entity_poly.type
_entity_poly.pdbx_seq_one_letter_code
_entity_poly.pdbx_strand_id
1 'polypeptide(L)'
;MSDTVTDASVTDASVKELVAEVARLRDEVAAAAKLARRAADRDEVENLFNRYMYLHNAFQDEQIIPLWVKRGTDGIRARYTNAGQYTDYDSVIRYHQGRPAPAGKLILHATTTPVVEVAADGETAKGVWLMAGTESGLTDPAVAEAFPDMYSPDEVLGKKVWAHWVWCKYAIDFLRQDGEWKIWKFRCYELARAPFEENWVSFGEKNQGAFDLDLMYFGDDGKPVFMPKADEPVPSENHPYSPTTVQKLEPEPPQPFETFVDTFK
;
A
#
# COMPACT_ATOMS: atom_id res chain seq x y z
N MET A 1 26.57 44.76 -57.33
CA MET A 1 26.07 44.00 -56.18
C MET A 1 24.56 44.14 -56.19
N SER A 2 23.86 43.11 -56.63
CA SER A 2 22.39 43.08 -56.65
C SER A 2 22.00 41.76 -56.03
N ASP A 3 21.69 41.79 -54.74
CA ASP A 3 21.18 40.65 -54.00
C ASP A 3 19.77 40.33 -54.50
N THR A 4 19.66 39.33 -55.36
CA THR A 4 18.39 38.68 -55.69
C THR A 4 17.92 37.90 -54.46
N VAL A 5 17.07 38.54 -53.67
CA VAL A 5 16.21 37.85 -52.70
C VAL A 5 15.19 37.06 -53.52
N THR A 6 15.40 35.76 -53.65
CA THR A 6 14.40 34.82 -54.16
C THR A 6 13.22 34.79 -53.21
N ASP A 7 12.10 35.37 -53.65
CA ASP A 7 10.80 35.28 -52.98
C ASP A 7 10.26 33.86 -53.15
N ALA A 8 10.31 33.06 -52.07
CA ALA A 8 9.79 31.70 -52.07
C ALA A 8 8.25 31.77 -52.02
N SER A 9 7.59 31.76 -53.17
CA SER A 9 6.13 31.75 -53.26
C SER A 9 5.55 30.49 -52.61
N VAL A 10 4.75 30.65 -51.56
CA VAL A 10 3.99 29.56 -50.94
C VAL A 10 2.95 29.04 -51.94
N THR A 11 2.97 27.74 -52.20
CA THR A 11 2.02 27.06 -53.09
C THR A 11 0.93 26.33 -52.29
N ASP A 12 -0.24 26.09 -52.88
CA ASP A 12 -1.29 25.27 -52.25
C ASP A 12 -0.80 23.87 -51.86
N ALA A 13 0.12 23.30 -52.65
CA ALA A 13 0.78 22.04 -52.33
C ALA A 13 1.61 22.15 -51.04
N SER A 14 2.41 23.21 -50.89
CA SER A 14 3.16 23.45 -49.64
C SER A 14 2.25 23.74 -48.44
N VAL A 15 1.10 24.39 -48.63
CA VAL A 15 0.13 24.60 -47.55
C VAL A 15 -0.46 23.27 -47.08
N LYS A 16 -0.83 22.39 -48.03
CA LYS A 16 -1.37 21.06 -47.71
C LYS A 16 -0.36 20.18 -46.96
N GLU A 17 0.91 20.21 -47.37
CA GLU A 17 2.00 19.51 -46.70
C GLU A 17 2.21 20.03 -45.26
N LEU A 18 2.21 21.36 -45.08
CA LEU A 18 2.30 21.97 -43.75
C LEU A 18 1.12 21.60 -42.85
N VAL A 19 -0.11 21.53 -43.39
CA VAL A 19 -1.29 21.11 -42.62
C VAL A 19 -1.18 19.66 -42.16
N ALA A 20 -0.72 18.76 -43.05
CA ALA A 20 -0.50 17.35 -42.70
C ALA A 20 0.60 17.21 -41.64
N GLU A 21 1.68 17.99 -41.76
CA GLU A 21 2.77 17.99 -40.79
C GLU A 21 2.33 18.53 -39.43
N VAL A 22 1.54 19.61 -39.39
CA VAL A 22 0.98 20.14 -38.14
C VAL A 22 0.05 19.11 -37.48
N ALA A 23 -0.75 18.38 -38.25
CA ALA A 23 -1.60 17.31 -37.70
C ALA A 23 -0.76 16.19 -37.08
N ARG A 24 0.25 15.70 -37.82
CA ARG A 24 1.18 14.69 -37.31
C ARG A 24 1.89 15.14 -36.03
N LEU A 25 2.40 16.36 -36.00
CA LEU A 25 3.07 16.93 -34.81
C LEU A 25 2.12 17.09 -33.63
N ARG A 26 0.85 17.45 -33.87
CA ARG A 26 -0.17 17.51 -32.80
C ARG A 26 -0.42 16.13 -32.20
N ASP A 27 -0.51 15.10 -33.03
CA ASP A 27 -0.70 13.72 -32.56
C ASP A 27 0.52 13.24 -31.77
N GLU A 28 1.73 13.55 -32.22
CA GLU A 28 2.97 13.23 -31.50
C GLU A 28 3.07 13.96 -30.16
N VAL A 29 2.72 15.25 -30.11
CA VAL A 29 2.68 16.02 -28.87
C VAL A 29 1.64 15.45 -27.90
N ALA A 30 0.46 15.07 -28.40
CA ALA A 30 -0.58 14.46 -27.56
C ALA A 30 -0.13 13.11 -26.99
N ALA A 31 0.51 12.26 -27.81
CA ALA A 31 1.06 10.98 -27.38
C ALA A 31 2.19 11.16 -26.35
N ALA A 32 3.11 12.10 -26.60
CA ALA A 32 4.20 12.42 -25.68
C ALA A 32 3.69 12.98 -24.35
N ALA A 33 2.69 13.88 -24.38
CA ALA A 33 2.07 14.42 -23.18
C ALA A 33 1.37 13.33 -22.35
N LYS A 34 0.68 12.39 -23.01
CA LYS A 34 0.05 11.24 -22.33
C LYS A 34 1.09 10.34 -21.67
N LEU A 35 2.20 10.06 -22.35
CA LEU A 35 3.31 9.28 -21.81
C LEU A 35 3.97 9.98 -20.61
N ALA A 36 4.27 11.27 -20.74
CA ALA A 36 4.85 12.07 -19.67
C ALA A 36 3.94 12.15 -18.44
N ARG A 37 2.63 12.32 -18.65
CA ARG A 37 1.63 12.28 -17.57
C ARG A 37 1.64 10.94 -16.86
N ARG A 38 1.58 9.81 -17.59
CA ARG A 38 1.61 8.47 -16.99
C ARG A 38 2.89 8.21 -16.20
N ALA A 39 4.04 8.71 -16.66
CA ALA A 39 5.29 8.60 -15.93
C ALA A 39 5.26 9.40 -14.62
N ALA A 40 4.79 10.64 -14.66
CA ALA A 40 4.63 11.48 -13.46
C ALA A 40 3.62 10.85 -12.47
N ASP A 41 2.50 10.33 -12.97
CA ASP A 41 1.47 9.66 -12.17
C ASP A 41 2.02 8.44 -11.44
N ARG A 42 2.87 7.65 -12.09
CA ARG A 42 3.50 6.49 -11.48
C ARG A 42 4.35 6.90 -10.27
N ASP A 43 5.07 8.01 -10.36
CA ASP A 43 5.88 8.54 -9.26
C ASP A 43 5.01 9.15 -8.15
N GLU A 44 3.92 9.83 -8.50
CA GLU A 44 2.95 10.35 -7.53
C GLU A 44 2.28 9.22 -6.73
N VAL A 45 1.86 8.14 -7.41
CA VAL A 45 1.27 6.95 -6.79
C VAL A 45 2.26 6.26 -5.86
N GLU A 46 3.51 6.06 -6.29
CA GLU A 46 4.52 5.48 -5.41
C GLU A 46 4.77 6.38 -4.18
N ASN A 47 4.94 7.68 -4.38
CA ASN A 47 5.15 8.62 -3.28
C ASN A 47 3.96 8.68 -2.33
N LEU A 48 2.74 8.53 -2.82
CA LEU A 48 1.53 8.50 -1.99
C LEU A 48 1.58 7.34 -0.99
N PHE A 49 1.88 6.12 -1.46
CA PHE A 49 1.94 4.97 -0.58
C PHE A 49 3.17 4.97 0.33
N ASN A 50 4.33 5.40 -0.17
CA ASN A 50 5.52 5.53 0.67
C ASN A 50 5.29 6.59 1.77
N ARG A 51 4.59 7.69 1.46
CA ARG A 51 4.20 8.70 2.47
C ARG A 51 3.24 8.13 3.51
N TYR A 52 2.25 7.34 3.10
CA TYR A 52 1.40 6.59 4.04
C TYR A 52 2.26 5.79 5.02
N MET A 53 3.28 5.07 4.52
CA MET A 53 4.15 4.25 5.38
C MET A 53 5.01 5.08 6.33
N TYR A 54 5.59 6.20 5.86
CA TYR A 54 6.32 7.11 6.75
C TYR A 54 5.45 7.64 7.89
N LEU A 55 4.20 8.03 7.59
CA LEU A 55 3.26 8.51 8.61
C LEU A 55 2.85 7.39 9.57
N HIS A 56 2.61 6.19 9.06
CA HIS A 56 2.21 5.02 9.85
C HIS A 56 3.28 4.62 10.88
N ASN A 57 4.56 4.61 10.46
CA ASN A 57 5.70 4.34 11.34
C ASN A 57 5.83 5.36 12.49
N ALA A 58 5.26 6.55 12.33
CA ALA A 58 5.31 7.64 13.30
C ALA A 58 3.96 7.90 14.01
N PHE A 59 2.99 6.98 13.87
CA PHE A 59 1.64 7.12 14.44
C PHE A 59 0.94 8.43 14.05
N GLN A 60 1.20 8.93 12.84
CA GLN A 60 0.60 10.15 12.29
C GLN A 60 -0.69 9.84 11.52
N ASP A 61 -1.52 8.94 12.04
CA ASP A 61 -2.67 8.37 11.32
C ASP A 61 -3.73 9.41 10.93
N GLU A 62 -3.89 10.50 11.70
CA GLU A 62 -4.76 11.61 11.29
C GLU A 62 -4.31 12.26 9.97
N GLN A 63 -3.00 12.26 9.67
CA GLN A 63 -2.46 12.73 8.39
C GLN A 63 -2.61 11.68 7.26
N ILE A 64 -2.90 10.42 7.60
CA ILE A 64 -3.16 9.35 6.64
C ILE A 64 -4.60 9.44 6.09
N ILE A 65 -5.57 9.83 6.91
CA ILE A 65 -6.99 9.94 6.53
C ILE A 65 -7.21 10.66 5.18
N PRO A 66 -6.62 11.84 4.90
CA PRO A 66 -6.80 12.53 3.61
C PRO A 66 -6.08 11.89 2.41
N LEU A 67 -5.27 10.85 2.61
CA LEU A 67 -4.63 10.08 1.54
C LEU A 67 -5.59 9.06 0.91
N TRP A 68 -6.66 8.70 1.62
CA TRP A 68 -7.71 7.82 1.12
C TRP A 68 -8.74 8.56 0.26
N VAL A 69 -9.45 7.82 -0.59
CA VAL A 69 -10.59 8.34 -1.36
C VAL A 69 -11.65 8.95 -0.45
N LYS A 70 -12.47 9.87 -0.97
CA LYS A 70 -13.51 10.55 -0.21
C LYS A 70 -14.62 9.59 0.24
N ARG A 71 -15.25 9.90 1.37
CA ARG A 71 -16.49 9.25 1.83
C ARG A 71 -17.54 9.21 0.72
N GLY A 72 -18.17 8.06 0.53
CA GLY A 72 -19.15 7.83 -0.54
C GLY A 72 -18.55 7.39 -1.87
N THR A 73 -17.22 7.22 -1.96
CA THR A 73 -16.58 6.60 -3.13
C THR A 73 -16.88 5.11 -3.17
N ASP A 74 -17.49 4.65 -4.26
CA ASP A 74 -17.84 3.25 -4.45
C ASP A 74 -16.61 2.33 -4.42
N GLY A 75 -16.76 1.16 -3.80
CA GLY A 75 -15.78 0.08 -3.85
C GLY A 75 -14.50 0.29 -3.03
N ILE A 76 -14.45 1.31 -2.16
CA ILE A 76 -13.38 1.44 -1.15
C ILE A 76 -13.28 0.14 -0.33
N ARG A 77 -12.04 -0.30 -0.05
CA ARG A 77 -11.83 -1.54 0.71
C ARG A 77 -10.50 -1.54 1.45
N ALA A 78 -10.47 -2.12 2.65
CA ALA A 78 -9.21 -2.50 3.31
C ALA A 78 -9.27 -3.94 3.81
N ARG A 79 -8.12 -4.62 3.73
CA ARG A 79 -7.86 -5.92 4.35
C ARG A 79 -6.47 -5.91 4.95
N TYR A 80 -6.39 -6.02 6.27
CA TYR A 80 -5.13 -5.96 7.00
C TYR A 80 -4.64 -7.35 7.42
N THR A 81 -5.58 -8.28 7.64
CA THR A 81 -5.34 -9.66 8.11
C THR A 81 -6.35 -10.60 7.44
N ASN A 82 -6.28 -11.90 7.74
CA ASN A 82 -7.29 -12.88 7.34
C ASN A 82 -8.61 -12.77 8.12
N ALA A 83 -8.69 -11.94 9.16
CA ALA A 83 -9.86 -11.88 10.03
C ALA A 83 -11.10 -11.23 9.38
N GLY A 84 -10.90 -10.37 8.37
CA GLY A 84 -12.02 -9.78 7.64
C GLY A 84 -11.64 -8.64 6.70
N GLN A 85 -12.66 -8.06 6.09
CA GLN A 85 -12.53 -6.90 5.23
C GLN A 85 -13.47 -5.76 5.65
N TYR A 86 -12.98 -4.54 5.43
CA TYR A 86 -13.66 -3.27 5.66
C TYR A 86 -14.10 -2.74 4.30
N THR A 87 -15.38 -2.44 4.12
CA THR A 87 -16.00 -2.22 2.79
C THR A 87 -16.64 -0.86 2.61
N ASP A 88 -16.57 0.02 3.60
CA ASP A 88 -16.98 1.40 3.50
C ASP A 88 -15.94 2.37 4.08
N TYR A 89 -16.14 3.67 3.82
CA TYR A 89 -15.21 4.69 4.28
C TYR A 89 -15.06 4.73 5.80
N ASP A 90 -16.16 4.58 6.55
CA ASP A 90 -16.09 4.64 8.01
C ASP A 90 -15.37 3.45 8.60
N SER A 91 -15.59 2.25 8.07
CA SER A 91 -14.94 1.05 8.55
C SER A 91 -13.44 1.05 8.22
N VAL A 92 -13.06 1.50 7.01
CA VAL A 92 -11.65 1.66 6.60
C VAL A 92 -10.95 2.74 7.44
N ILE A 93 -11.55 3.90 7.61
CA ILE A 93 -10.90 5.03 8.30
C ILE A 93 -10.85 4.83 9.82
N ARG A 94 -11.74 4.03 10.40
CA ARG A 94 -11.71 3.70 11.84
C ARG A 94 -10.38 3.10 12.30
N TYR A 95 -9.68 2.39 11.42
CA TYR A 95 -8.33 1.88 11.70
C TYR A 95 -7.32 3.01 12.02
N HIS A 96 -7.53 4.19 11.45
CA HIS A 96 -6.64 5.35 11.57
C HIS A 96 -7.10 6.38 12.62
N GLN A 97 -8.32 6.27 13.14
CA GLN A 97 -8.88 7.28 14.04
C GLN A 97 -8.45 7.06 15.50
N GLY A 98 -8.01 8.14 16.15
CA GLY A 98 -7.72 8.12 17.58
C GLY A 98 -6.58 7.18 17.98
N ARG A 99 -5.70 6.82 17.04
CA ARG A 99 -4.56 5.95 17.30
C ARG A 99 -3.57 6.68 18.23
N PRO A 100 -3.24 6.12 19.42
CA PRO A 100 -2.25 6.71 20.31
C PRO A 100 -0.83 6.50 19.76
N ALA A 101 0.13 7.26 20.30
CA ALA A 101 1.56 7.13 20.02
C ALA A 101 2.33 6.69 21.29
N PRO A 102 2.16 5.42 21.72
CA PRO A 102 2.64 4.96 23.02
C PRO A 102 4.16 4.93 23.10
N ALA A 103 4.68 5.41 24.25
CA ALA A 103 6.12 5.38 24.53
C ALA A 103 6.64 3.93 24.53
N GLY A 104 7.77 3.69 23.85
CA GLY A 104 8.40 2.37 23.74
C GLY A 104 7.79 1.44 22.69
N LYS A 105 6.71 1.84 22.01
CA LYS A 105 6.20 1.15 20.84
C LYS A 105 7.03 1.52 19.62
N LEU A 106 7.47 0.51 18.87
CA LEU A 106 8.07 0.69 17.54
C LEU A 106 7.17 0.02 16.50
N ILE A 107 6.89 0.75 15.43
CA ILE A 107 6.47 0.18 14.16
C ILE A 107 7.49 0.69 13.16
N LEU A 108 8.19 -0.24 12.51
CA LEU A 108 9.14 0.07 11.46
C LEU A 108 8.88 -0.84 10.26
N HIS A 109 7.93 -0.44 9.43
CA HIS A 109 7.60 -1.06 8.16
C HIS A 109 8.35 -0.32 7.03
N ALA A 110 9.29 -1.00 6.39
CA ALA A 110 10.00 -0.50 5.23
C ALA A 110 9.46 -1.17 3.96
N THR A 111 8.94 -0.38 3.03
CA THR A 111 8.48 -0.86 1.72
C THR A 111 9.59 -0.80 0.68
N THR A 112 9.67 -1.82 -0.17
CA THR A 112 10.66 -1.96 -1.25
C THR A 112 10.08 -2.72 -2.44
N THR A 113 10.83 -2.81 -3.53
CA THR A 113 10.47 -3.56 -4.75
C THR A 113 9.09 -3.17 -5.31
N PRO A 114 8.83 -1.86 -5.54
CA PRO A 114 7.57 -1.43 -6.10
C PRO A 114 7.38 -1.96 -7.53
N VAL A 115 6.20 -2.51 -7.81
CA VAL A 115 5.72 -2.67 -9.19
C VAL A 115 4.42 -1.89 -9.30
N VAL A 116 4.45 -0.79 -10.06
CA VAL A 116 3.36 0.18 -10.15
C VAL A 116 2.97 0.36 -11.61
N GLU A 117 1.68 0.23 -11.91
CA GLU A 117 1.10 0.42 -13.23
C GLU A 117 -0.04 1.43 -13.16
N VAL A 118 0.03 2.47 -14.00
CA VAL A 118 -1.05 3.45 -14.18
C VAL A 118 -1.85 3.06 -15.41
N ALA A 119 -3.17 3.01 -15.27
CA ALA A 119 -4.10 2.69 -16.35
C ALA A 119 -3.90 3.59 -17.57
N ALA A 120 -4.23 3.10 -18.77
CA ALA A 120 -4.13 3.88 -19.99
C ALA A 120 -5.10 5.09 -20.02
N ASP A 121 -6.21 5.03 -19.27
CA ASP A 121 -7.12 6.17 -19.06
C ASP A 121 -6.55 7.25 -18.11
N GLY A 122 -5.56 6.91 -17.28
CA GLY A 122 -4.95 7.81 -16.29
C GLY A 122 -5.81 8.07 -15.04
N GLU A 123 -6.88 7.30 -14.85
CA GLU A 123 -7.86 7.49 -13.76
C GLU A 123 -7.66 6.50 -12.60
N THR A 124 -7.00 5.36 -12.85
CA THR A 124 -6.65 4.38 -11.82
C THR A 124 -5.21 3.91 -11.92
N ALA A 125 -4.67 3.43 -10.81
CA ALA A 125 -3.36 2.79 -10.77
C ALA A 125 -3.39 1.60 -9.82
N LYS A 126 -2.43 0.70 -9.99
CA LYS A 126 -2.20 -0.47 -9.15
C LYS A 126 -0.76 -0.49 -8.73
N GLY A 127 -0.50 -0.90 -7.49
CA GLY A 127 0.85 -1.11 -7.03
C GLY A 127 0.96 -2.29 -6.10
N VAL A 128 2.11 -2.97 -6.16
CA VAL A 128 2.50 -3.95 -5.15
C VAL A 128 3.87 -3.61 -4.56
N TRP A 129 4.05 -3.88 -3.27
CA TRP A 129 5.29 -3.66 -2.53
C TRP A 129 5.59 -4.86 -1.65
N LEU A 130 6.89 -5.13 -1.44
CA LEU A 130 7.34 -5.95 -0.32
C LEU A 130 7.54 -5.05 0.89
N MET A 131 7.01 -5.46 2.04
CA MET A 131 7.26 -4.83 3.33
C MET A 131 8.07 -5.77 4.21
N ALA A 132 9.16 -5.26 4.78
CA ALA A 132 9.92 -5.92 5.82
C ALA A 132 10.12 -4.96 6.97
N GLY A 133 10.05 -5.45 8.19
CA GLY A 133 10.04 -4.57 9.33
C GLY A 133 10.14 -5.23 10.68
N THR A 134 10.08 -4.37 11.70
CA THR A 134 9.96 -4.78 13.09
C THR A 134 8.77 -4.09 13.73
N GLU A 135 8.18 -4.79 14.69
CA GLU A 135 7.19 -4.22 15.57
C GLU A 135 7.57 -4.58 17.00
N SER A 136 7.55 -3.61 17.89
CA SER A 136 7.81 -3.87 19.29
C SER A 136 6.97 -3.03 20.24
N GLY A 137 6.90 -3.45 21.50
CA GLY A 137 6.17 -2.78 22.56
C GLY A 137 6.37 -3.49 23.90
N LEU A 138 5.91 -2.84 24.97
CA LEU A 138 5.95 -3.39 26.32
C LEU A 138 4.53 -3.55 26.86
N THR A 139 4.25 -4.69 27.51
CA THR A 139 2.96 -4.98 28.12
C THR A 139 3.09 -5.36 29.59
N ASP A 140 2.03 -5.19 30.35
CA ASP A 140 1.97 -5.68 31.73
C ASP A 140 2.09 -7.21 31.78
N PRO A 141 2.90 -7.80 32.68
CA PRO A 141 3.03 -9.25 32.81
C PRO A 141 1.69 -10.00 32.95
N ALA A 142 0.72 -9.45 33.68
CA ALA A 142 -0.58 -10.09 33.87
C ALA A 142 -1.38 -10.16 32.56
N VAL A 143 -1.19 -9.20 31.66
CA VAL A 143 -1.82 -9.18 30.33
C VAL A 143 -1.14 -10.19 29.40
N ALA A 144 0.17 -10.37 29.54
CA ALA A 144 0.95 -11.30 28.73
C ALA A 144 0.59 -12.77 28.97
N GLU A 145 0.05 -13.11 30.14
CA GLU A 145 -0.37 -14.49 30.49
C GLU A 145 -1.39 -15.08 29.50
N ALA A 146 -2.19 -14.24 28.84
CA ALA A 146 -3.15 -14.69 27.84
C ALA A 146 -2.49 -15.18 26.53
N PHE A 147 -1.26 -14.73 26.23
CA PHE A 147 -0.55 -15.03 24.97
C PHE A 147 0.93 -15.32 25.24
N PRO A 148 1.28 -16.35 26.02
CA PRO A 148 2.64 -16.56 26.54
C PRO A 148 3.70 -16.75 25.45
N ASP A 149 3.30 -17.27 24.28
CA ASP A 149 4.19 -17.52 23.14
C ASP A 149 4.55 -16.27 22.32
N MET A 150 3.96 -15.11 22.63
CA MET A 150 4.15 -13.87 21.85
C MET A 150 5.24 -12.96 22.40
N TYR A 151 5.84 -13.27 23.55
CA TYR A 151 6.73 -12.38 24.27
C TYR A 151 8.14 -12.95 24.43
N SER A 152 9.13 -12.06 24.48
CA SER A 152 10.50 -12.42 24.82
C SER A 152 10.57 -13.03 26.22
N PRO A 153 11.57 -13.90 26.49
CA PRO A 153 11.74 -14.49 27.82
C PRO A 153 12.04 -13.45 28.90
N ASP A 154 12.75 -12.39 28.53
CA ASP A 154 13.20 -11.33 29.44
C ASP A 154 12.16 -10.21 29.61
N GLU A 155 12.27 -9.49 30.73
CA GLU A 155 11.50 -8.28 31.01
C GLU A 155 12.36 -7.04 30.90
N VAL A 156 11.77 -5.95 30.37
CA VAL A 156 12.40 -4.64 30.28
C VAL A 156 11.51 -3.65 31.02
N LEU A 157 12.11 -2.90 31.96
CA LEU A 157 11.38 -1.95 32.82
C LEU A 157 10.23 -2.62 33.61
N GLY A 158 10.39 -3.89 34.01
CA GLY A 158 9.37 -4.67 34.72
C GLY A 158 8.15 -5.03 33.87
N LYS A 159 8.27 -4.95 32.54
CA LYS A 159 7.21 -5.27 31.58
C LYS A 159 7.66 -6.38 30.65
N LYS A 160 6.69 -7.18 30.16
CA LYS A 160 6.94 -8.19 29.14
C LYS A 160 7.20 -7.51 27.80
N VAL A 161 8.17 -8.05 27.06
CA VAL A 161 8.61 -7.49 25.78
C VAL A 161 7.92 -8.24 24.66
N TRP A 162 7.23 -7.49 23.80
CA TRP A 162 6.80 -7.98 22.49
C TRP A 162 7.75 -7.37 21.46
N ALA A 163 8.59 -8.18 20.83
CA ALA A 163 9.51 -7.76 19.77
C ALA A 163 9.47 -8.77 18.63
N HIS A 164 8.97 -8.35 17.47
CA HIS A 164 8.66 -9.24 16.36
C HIS A 164 9.27 -8.73 15.06
N TRP A 165 9.76 -9.65 14.25
CA TRP A 165 10.00 -9.44 12.83
C TRP A 165 8.70 -9.63 12.06
N VAL A 166 8.45 -8.77 11.08
CA VAL A 166 7.23 -8.82 10.26
C VAL A 166 7.57 -8.61 8.80
N TRP A 167 6.99 -9.46 7.95
CA TRP A 167 7.08 -9.35 6.50
C TRP A 167 5.70 -9.47 5.89
N CYS A 168 5.37 -8.55 4.99
CA CYS A 168 4.12 -8.57 4.23
C CYS A 168 4.39 -8.26 2.77
N LYS A 169 3.37 -8.47 1.95
CA LYS A 169 3.23 -7.83 0.64
C LYS A 169 2.01 -6.93 0.70
N TYR A 170 2.10 -5.72 0.17
CA TYR A 170 0.97 -4.82 0.06
C TYR A 170 0.52 -4.71 -1.38
N ALA A 171 -0.78 -4.84 -1.64
CA ALA A 171 -1.39 -4.58 -2.92
C ALA A 171 -2.39 -3.44 -2.78
N ILE A 172 -2.18 -2.38 -3.56
CA ILE A 172 -2.92 -1.14 -3.44
C ILE A 172 -3.52 -0.78 -4.79
N ASP A 173 -4.82 -0.51 -4.80
CA ASP A 173 -5.50 0.15 -5.91
C ASP A 173 -5.65 1.64 -5.58
N PHE A 174 -5.41 2.49 -6.57
CA PHE A 174 -5.50 3.93 -6.47
C PHE A 174 -6.54 4.47 -7.43
N LEU A 175 -7.19 5.55 -7.02
CA LEU A 175 -8.18 6.27 -7.80
C LEU A 175 -7.80 7.74 -7.87
N ARG A 176 -7.88 8.34 -9.06
CA ARG A 176 -7.77 9.78 -9.20
C ARG A 176 -9.10 10.43 -8.79
N GLN A 177 -9.03 11.40 -7.88
CA GLN A 177 -10.18 12.20 -7.47
C GLN A 177 -9.78 13.67 -7.46
N ASP A 178 -10.52 14.50 -8.20
CA ASP A 178 -10.30 15.94 -8.29
C ASP A 178 -8.86 16.33 -8.69
N GLY A 179 -8.26 15.53 -9.58
CA GLY A 179 -6.90 15.73 -10.08
C GLY A 179 -5.79 15.10 -9.23
N GLU A 180 -6.10 14.61 -8.03
CA GLU A 180 -5.14 14.00 -7.10
C GLU A 180 -5.28 12.48 -7.04
N TRP A 181 -4.16 11.77 -6.86
CA TRP A 181 -4.18 10.33 -6.54
C TRP A 181 -4.58 10.08 -5.09
N LYS A 182 -5.43 9.06 -4.87
CA LYS A 182 -5.89 8.60 -3.56
C LYS A 182 -5.81 7.09 -3.43
N ILE A 183 -5.58 6.61 -2.21
CA ILE A 183 -5.69 5.18 -1.87
C ILE A 183 -7.16 4.78 -1.93
N TRP A 184 -7.47 3.77 -2.72
CA TRP A 184 -8.85 3.29 -2.92
C TRP A 184 -9.06 1.91 -2.31
N LYS A 185 -8.18 0.96 -2.59
CA LYS A 185 -8.25 -0.38 -2.01
C LYS A 185 -6.90 -0.80 -1.46
N PHE A 186 -6.88 -1.38 -0.27
CA PHE A 186 -5.68 -1.86 0.40
C PHE A 186 -5.82 -3.33 0.73
N ARG A 187 -4.80 -4.14 0.41
CA ARG A 187 -4.69 -5.51 0.88
C ARG A 187 -3.28 -5.80 1.39
N CYS A 188 -3.20 -6.20 2.65
CA CYS A 188 -2.04 -6.84 3.25
C CYS A 188 -2.08 -8.34 2.97
N TYR A 189 -0.95 -8.87 2.53
CA TYR A 189 -0.65 -10.28 2.50
C TYR A 189 0.49 -10.51 3.48
N GLU A 190 0.17 -10.80 4.73
CA GLU A 190 1.18 -11.20 5.69
C GLU A 190 1.92 -12.44 5.17
N LEU A 191 3.24 -12.33 5.08
CA LEU A 191 4.11 -13.35 4.50
C LEU A 191 4.77 -14.16 5.60
N ALA A 192 5.32 -13.50 6.62
CA ALA A 192 5.96 -14.17 7.73
C ALA A 192 6.00 -13.24 8.94
N ARG A 193 6.02 -13.84 10.12
CA ARG A 193 6.23 -13.18 11.40
C ARG A 193 7.08 -14.10 12.28
N ALA A 194 7.85 -13.53 13.19
CA ALA A 194 8.51 -14.29 14.24
C ALA A 194 8.85 -13.38 15.43
N PRO A 195 8.80 -13.88 16.68
CA PRO A 195 9.48 -13.26 17.80
C PRO A 195 10.96 -13.03 17.49
N PHE A 196 11.57 -12.00 18.06
CA PHE A 196 12.96 -11.64 17.79
C PHE A 196 13.93 -12.79 18.10
N GLU A 197 13.64 -13.57 19.14
CA GLU A 197 14.46 -14.67 19.66
C GLU A 197 14.21 -16.02 18.95
N GLU A 198 13.24 -16.09 18.03
CA GLU A 198 12.90 -17.30 17.28
C GLU A 198 13.02 -17.06 15.78
N ASN A 199 13.47 -18.08 15.02
CA ASN A 199 13.53 -17.97 13.57
C ASN A 199 12.14 -18.20 12.93
N TRP A 200 11.89 -17.59 11.77
CA TRP A 200 10.60 -17.66 11.06
C TRP A 200 10.23 -19.07 10.57
N VAL A 201 11.18 -20.01 10.50
CA VAL A 201 10.91 -21.39 10.10
C VAL A 201 10.24 -22.17 11.22
N SER A 202 10.85 -22.14 12.41
CA SER A 202 10.29 -22.76 13.61
C SER A 202 8.96 -22.11 14.02
N PHE A 203 8.90 -20.78 14.02
CA PHE A 203 7.66 -20.07 14.35
C PHE A 203 6.55 -20.33 13.33
N GLY A 204 6.88 -20.35 12.03
CA GLY A 204 5.93 -20.67 10.98
C GLY A 204 5.31 -22.06 11.13
N GLU A 205 6.08 -23.07 11.55
CA GLU A 205 5.53 -24.40 11.87
C GLU A 205 4.60 -24.37 13.09
N LYS A 206 5.01 -23.67 14.16
CA LYS A 206 4.30 -23.63 15.44
C LYS A 206 3.00 -22.83 15.37
N ASN A 207 3.00 -21.71 14.65
CA ASN A 207 2.07 -20.62 14.90
C ASN A 207 1.30 -20.17 13.65
N GLN A 208 0.70 -21.14 12.96
CA GLN A 208 -0.20 -20.88 11.84
C GLN A 208 -1.41 -20.01 12.23
N GLY A 209 -1.85 -20.05 13.50
CA GLY A 209 -2.97 -19.26 14.02
C GLY A 209 -2.60 -17.88 14.58
N ALA A 210 -1.31 -17.55 14.80
CA ALA A 210 -0.96 -16.19 15.24
C ALA A 210 -1.20 -15.12 14.18
N PHE A 211 -1.31 -15.53 12.91
CA PHE A 211 -1.72 -14.65 11.82
C PHE A 211 -3.20 -14.22 11.90
N ASP A 212 -4.00 -14.88 12.75
CA ASP A 212 -5.39 -14.52 13.03
C ASP A 212 -5.52 -13.65 14.28
N LEU A 213 -4.43 -13.42 15.01
CA LEU A 213 -4.42 -12.49 16.13
C LEU A 213 -4.40 -11.09 15.54
N ASP A 214 -5.58 -10.48 15.47
CA ASP A 214 -5.85 -9.09 15.08
C ASP A 214 -5.19 -8.07 16.04
N LEU A 215 -3.99 -8.29 16.55
CA LEU A 215 -3.29 -7.35 17.42
C LEU A 215 -2.81 -6.17 16.59
N MET A 216 -3.36 -4.99 16.87
CA MET A 216 -3.03 -3.76 16.16
C MET A 216 -1.84 -3.03 16.81
N TYR A 217 -1.87 -2.85 18.13
CA TYR A 217 -0.76 -2.29 18.92
C TYR A 217 -0.97 -2.53 20.42
N PHE A 218 -0.03 -2.06 21.26
CA PHE A 218 -0.22 -1.95 22.70
C PHE A 218 -0.45 -0.48 23.05
N GLY A 219 -1.53 -0.15 23.77
CA GLY A 219 -1.88 1.22 24.12
C GLY A 219 -0.95 1.84 25.16
N ASP A 220 -1.21 3.10 25.53
CA ASP A 220 -0.41 3.84 26.52
C ASP A 220 -0.40 3.16 27.90
N ASP A 221 -1.46 2.42 28.22
CA ASP A 221 -1.57 1.61 29.43
C ASP A 221 -0.86 0.25 29.31
N GLY A 222 -0.22 -0.02 28.18
CA GLY A 222 0.44 -1.28 27.86
C GLY A 222 -0.52 -2.42 27.52
N LYS A 223 -1.83 -2.19 27.41
CA LYS A 223 -2.78 -3.27 27.04
C LYS A 223 -2.82 -3.47 25.52
N PRO A 224 -3.01 -4.72 25.04
CA PRO A 224 -3.19 -4.99 23.62
C PRO A 224 -4.48 -4.33 23.14
N VAL A 225 -4.37 -3.64 22.02
CA VAL A 225 -5.48 -3.10 21.24
C VAL A 225 -5.58 -3.93 19.97
N PHE A 226 -6.76 -4.50 19.75
CA PHE A 226 -7.04 -5.32 18.59
C PHE A 226 -7.65 -4.49 17.45
N MET A 227 -7.63 -5.05 16.25
CA MET A 227 -8.28 -4.47 15.07
C MET A 227 -9.76 -4.19 15.37
N PRO A 228 -10.33 -3.11 14.83
CA PRO A 228 -11.77 -2.91 14.87
C PRO A 228 -12.49 -4.09 14.23
N LYS A 229 -13.74 -4.33 14.62
CA LYS A 229 -14.53 -5.40 14.00
C LYS A 229 -14.68 -5.13 12.50
N ALA A 230 -14.31 -6.11 11.67
CA ALA A 230 -14.53 -6.08 10.23
C ALA A 230 -16.03 -6.14 9.86
N ASP A 231 -16.37 -5.65 8.67
CA ASP A 231 -17.76 -5.64 8.19
C ASP A 231 -18.20 -7.03 7.75
N GLU A 232 -17.30 -7.76 7.08
CA GLU A 232 -17.52 -9.12 6.59
C GLU A 232 -16.22 -9.94 6.60
N PRO A 233 -16.30 -11.28 6.55
CA PRO A 233 -15.12 -12.13 6.41
C PRO A 233 -14.33 -11.84 5.13
N VAL A 234 -13.05 -12.22 5.09
CA VAL A 234 -12.29 -12.16 3.84
C VAL A 234 -12.88 -13.16 2.84
N PRO A 235 -13.03 -12.78 1.56
CA PRO A 235 -13.52 -13.69 0.52
C PRO A 235 -12.42 -14.66 0.07
N SER A 236 -11.16 -14.32 0.34
CA SER A 236 -9.98 -15.15 0.12
C SER A 236 -8.92 -14.83 1.18
N GLU A 237 -8.37 -15.87 1.79
CA GLU A 237 -7.26 -15.76 2.73
C GLU A 237 -5.94 -15.60 1.97
N ASN A 238 -4.98 -14.84 2.51
CA ASN A 238 -3.59 -14.97 2.10
C ASN A 238 -2.95 -16.20 2.75
N HIS A 239 -1.83 -16.66 2.18
CA HIS A 239 -1.13 -17.85 2.64
C HIS A 239 0.25 -17.49 3.22
N PRO A 240 0.38 -17.30 4.54
CA PRO A 240 1.66 -17.08 5.21
C PRO A 240 2.66 -18.21 4.94
N TYR A 241 3.93 -17.92 5.18
CA TYR A 241 5.01 -18.88 5.07
C TYR A 241 4.78 -20.07 6.01
N SER A 242 4.99 -21.27 5.46
CA SER A 242 5.07 -22.51 6.20
C SER A 242 6.17 -23.38 5.60
N PRO A 243 6.95 -24.10 6.43
CA PRO A 243 7.97 -25.02 5.93
C PRO A 243 7.38 -26.20 5.15
N THR A 244 6.06 -26.44 5.22
CA THR A 244 5.37 -27.55 4.54
C THR A 244 4.61 -27.11 3.28
N THR A 245 4.68 -25.84 2.88
CA THR A 245 3.95 -25.32 1.72
C THR A 245 4.87 -24.58 0.75
N VAL A 246 4.42 -24.44 -0.49
CA VAL A 246 5.15 -23.72 -1.53
C VAL A 246 4.63 -22.28 -1.61
N GLN A 247 5.55 -21.32 -1.69
CA GLN A 247 5.22 -19.93 -1.93
C GLN A 247 4.63 -19.72 -3.32
N LYS A 248 3.57 -18.93 -3.40
CA LYS A 248 2.88 -18.58 -4.64
C LYS A 248 3.18 -17.13 -5.02
N LEU A 249 3.04 -16.83 -6.32
CA LEU A 249 3.06 -15.46 -6.81
C LEU A 249 1.72 -14.79 -6.47
N GLU A 250 1.61 -14.35 -5.22
CA GLU A 250 0.44 -13.69 -4.69
C GLU A 250 0.88 -12.50 -3.80
N PRO A 251 0.37 -11.28 -4.03
CA PRO A 251 -0.41 -10.88 -5.21
C PRO A 251 0.43 -10.99 -6.50
N GLU A 252 -0.24 -11.19 -7.63
CA GLU A 252 0.43 -11.03 -8.92
C GLU A 252 0.77 -9.55 -9.14
N PRO A 253 2.02 -9.21 -9.54
CA PRO A 253 2.37 -7.84 -9.90
C PRO A 253 1.47 -7.32 -11.04
N PRO A 254 1.02 -6.06 -10.98
CA PRO A 254 0.14 -5.53 -12.00
C PRO A 254 0.82 -5.54 -13.36
N GLN A 255 0.07 -5.89 -14.40
CA GLN A 255 0.45 -5.75 -15.80
C GLN A 255 -0.18 -4.48 -16.37
N PRO A 256 0.33 -3.91 -17.48
CA PRO A 256 -0.31 -2.79 -18.15
C PRO A 256 -1.80 -3.07 -18.44
N PHE A 257 -2.65 -2.08 -18.16
CA PHE A 257 -4.11 -2.21 -18.28
C PHE A 257 -4.76 -0.92 -18.79
N GLU A 258 -5.90 -1.04 -19.47
CA GLU A 258 -6.58 0.10 -20.10
C GLU A 258 -7.40 0.91 -19.09
N THR A 259 -8.23 0.21 -18.30
CA THR A 259 -9.15 0.77 -17.31
C THR A 259 -9.25 -0.18 -16.12
N PHE A 260 -9.78 0.29 -14.99
CA PHE A 260 -9.78 -0.47 -13.75
C PHE A 260 -10.43 -1.85 -13.85
N VAL A 261 -9.74 -2.85 -13.31
CA VAL A 261 -10.27 -4.19 -13.02
C VAL A 261 -9.85 -4.55 -11.59
N ASP A 262 -10.77 -5.01 -10.76
CA ASP A 262 -10.44 -5.45 -9.39
C ASP A 262 -9.71 -6.81 -9.46
N THR A 263 -8.40 -6.80 -9.23
CA THR A 263 -7.52 -7.98 -9.34
C THR A 263 -7.06 -8.48 -7.97
N PHE A 264 -7.05 -7.63 -6.94
CA PHE A 264 -6.63 -7.99 -5.58
C PHE A 264 -7.84 -8.46 -4.74
N LYS A 265 -8.57 -9.44 -5.29
CA LYS A 265 -9.87 -9.91 -4.79
C LYS A 265 -9.82 -10.82 -3.58
#